data_AF-A0A975EGB9-F1
#
_entry.id   AF-A0A975EGB9-F1
#
_cell.length_a   1.000
_cell.length_b   1.000
_cell.length_c   1.000
_cell.angle_alpha   90.00
_cell.angle_beta   90.00
_cell.angle_gamma   90.00
#
_symmetry.space_group_name_H-M   'P 1'
#
loop_
_entity.id
_entity.type
_entity.pdbx_description
1 polymer ?
#
loop_
_entity_poly.entity_id
_entity_poly.type
_entity_poly.pdbx_seq_one_letter_code
_entity_poly.pdbx_strand_id
1 'polypeptide(L)'
;MADSIEAIQKSKKTYLMVFGALLVGTVLTVLVASPPDFLYWLDVGKHGFDIYDAILGLLIASTKATLVALIFMHLNHEKKAVYWIFGSGLIFVAWMGYLLALAYRSPIHDHLFYK
;
A
#
# COMPACT_ATOMS: atom_id res chain seq x y z
N MET A 1 -25.66 -16.69 13.94
CA MET A 1 -26.06 -16.41 15.34
C MET A 1 -25.15 -15.31 15.84
N ALA A 2 -25.66 -14.09 15.96
CA ALA A 2 -24.84 -12.91 16.24
C ALA A 2 -25.43 -12.17 17.44
N ASP A 3 -25.57 -12.84 18.59
CA ASP A 3 -26.34 -12.28 19.69
C ASP A 3 -25.70 -12.58 21.06
N SER A 4 -24.40 -12.29 21.20
CA SER A 4 -23.86 -11.95 22.51
C SER A 4 -23.20 -10.58 22.44
N ILE A 5 -23.46 -9.74 23.44
CA ILE A 5 -22.88 -8.40 23.55
C ILE A 5 -21.34 -8.46 23.48
N GLU A 6 -20.76 -9.56 23.97
CA GLU A 6 -19.33 -9.85 23.93
C GLU A 6 -18.76 -10.02 22.52
N ALA A 7 -19.48 -10.70 21.61
CA ALA A 7 -19.03 -10.88 20.22
C ALA A 7 -18.94 -9.54 19.48
N ILE A 8 -19.90 -8.65 19.72
CA ILE A 8 -19.92 -7.30 19.14
C ILE A 8 -18.77 -6.45 19.70
N GLN A 9 -18.52 -6.52 21.02
CA GLN A 9 -17.42 -5.81 21.66
C GLN A 9 -16.05 -6.26 21.13
N LYS A 10 -15.87 -7.57 20.94
CA LYS A 10 -14.64 -8.14 20.39
C LYS A 10 -14.34 -7.64 18.98
N SER A 11 -15.32 -7.67 18.09
CA SER A 11 -15.17 -7.17 16.72
C SER A 11 -14.89 -5.66 16.69
N LYS A 12 -15.58 -4.87 17.51
CA LYS A 12 -15.31 -3.43 17.66
C LYS A 12 -13.88 -3.15 18.09
N LYS A 13 -13.35 -3.88 19.06
CA LYS A 13 -11.96 -3.72 19.53
C LYS A 13 -10.95 -4.04 18.42
N THR A 14 -11.17 -5.10 17.64
CA THR A 14 -10.32 -5.43 16.50
C THR A 14 -10.31 -4.32 15.45
N TYR A 15 -11.47 -3.78 15.08
CA TYR A 15 -11.53 -2.67 14.11
C TYR A 15 -10.86 -1.40 14.63
N LEU A 16 -11.07 -1.05 15.91
CA LEU A 16 -10.42 0.13 16.51
C LEU A 16 -8.91 -0.03 16.59
N MET A 17 -8.40 -1.22 16.92
CA MET A 17 -6.97 -1.51 16.95
C MET A 17 -6.33 -1.38 15.58
N VAL A 18 -6.98 -1.93 14.54
CA VAL A 18 -6.49 -1.88 13.17
C VAL A 18 -6.61 -0.46 12.60
N PHE A 19 -7.66 0.28 12.93
CA PHE A 19 -7.79 1.69 12.61
C PHE A 19 -6.64 2.51 13.23
N GLY A 20 -6.30 2.27 14.49
CA GLY A 20 -5.13 2.89 15.13
C GLY A 20 -3.82 2.55 14.41
N ALA A 21 -3.61 1.27 14.05
CA ALA A 21 -2.44 0.84 13.29
C ALA A 21 -2.34 1.51 11.91
N LEU A 22 -3.47 1.70 11.22
CA LEU A 22 -3.56 2.42 9.94
C LEU A 22 -3.24 3.91 10.07
N LEU A 23 -3.69 4.54 11.15
CA LEU A 23 -3.42 5.94 11.44
C LEU A 23 -1.93 6.14 11.70
N VAL A 24 -1.32 5.28 12.53
CA VAL A 24 0.12 5.26 12.76
C VAL A 24 0.89 5.01 11.47
N GLY A 25 0.48 4.02 10.67
CA GLY A 25 1.10 3.75 9.38
C GLY A 25 1.04 4.94 8.42
N THR A 26 -0.05 5.72 8.46
CA THR A 26 -0.20 6.93 7.64
C THR A 26 0.75 8.04 8.10
N VAL A 27 0.83 8.29 9.41
CA VAL A 27 1.78 9.24 9.98
C VAL A 27 3.21 8.84 9.62
N LEU A 28 3.55 7.55 9.76
CA LEU A 28 4.87 7.04 9.38
C LEU A 28 5.17 7.25 7.88
N THR A 29 4.21 7.03 6.98
CA THR A 29 4.45 7.31 5.55
C THR A 29 4.68 8.79 5.25
N VAL A 30 4.01 9.69 5.96
CA VAL A 30 4.24 11.14 5.83
C VAL A 30 5.61 11.51 6.40
N LEU A 31 6.01 10.92 7.53
CA LEU A 31 7.32 11.17 8.12
C LEU A 31 8.46 10.65 7.24
N VAL A 32 8.30 9.50 6.56
CA VAL A 32 9.28 9.01 5.58
C VAL A 32 9.35 9.93 4.36
N ALA A 33 8.21 10.42 3.87
CA ALA A 33 8.18 11.27 2.68
C ALA A 33 8.57 12.74 2.95
N SER A 34 8.43 13.21 4.18
CA SER A 34 8.71 14.58 4.60
C SER A 34 9.37 14.56 5.98
N PRO A 35 10.63 14.10 6.06
CA PRO A 35 11.33 14.00 7.33
C PRO A 35 11.52 15.40 7.93
N PRO A 36 11.01 15.67 9.14
CA PRO A 36 11.35 16.89 9.87
C PRO A 36 12.82 16.82 10.31
N ASP A 37 13.48 17.98 10.47
CA ASP A 37 14.91 18.08 10.84
C ASP A 37 15.30 17.30 12.11
N PHE A 38 14.34 17.06 13.01
CA PHE A 38 14.53 16.29 14.25
C PHE A 38 14.55 14.76 14.05
N LEU A 39 14.15 14.26 12.88
CA LEU A 39 14.03 12.84 12.56
C LEU A 39 15.02 12.41 11.45
N TYR A 40 16.26 12.91 11.53
CA TYR A 40 17.31 12.67 10.54
C TYR A 40 17.70 11.19 10.34
N TRP A 41 17.38 10.33 11.30
CA TRP A 41 17.62 8.88 11.23
C TRP A 41 16.68 8.13 10.29
N LEU A 42 15.62 8.79 9.80
CA LEU A 42 14.70 8.23 8.81
C LEU A 42 15.13 8.51 7.36
N ASP A 43 16.06 9.45 7.16
CA ASP A 43 16.71 9.72 5.87
C ASP A 43 17.85 8.69 5.71
N VAL A 44 17.54 7.59 5.02
CA VAL A 44 18.52 6.52 4.74
C VAL A 44 19.21 6.83 3.41
N GLY A 45 19.79 8.01 3.28
CA GLY A 45 20.31 8.49 1.99
C GLY A 45 21.10 9.79 2.03
N LYS A 46 21.43 10.32 0.85
CA LYS A 46 21.97 11.68 0.68
C LYS A 46 20.79 12.66 0.73
N HIS A 47 20.74 13.54 1.74
CA HIS A 47 19.84 14.70 1.88
C HIS A 47 18.95 14.96 0.63
N GLY A 48 17.76 14.37 0.61
CA GLY A 48 16.82 14.39 -0.52
C GLY A 48 16.01 13.09 -0.63
N PHE A 49 14.95 13.08 -1.45
CA PHE A 49 14.16 11.86 -1.71
C PHE A 49 15.01 10.82 -2.44
N ASP A 50 15.58 9.87 -1.71
CA ASP A 50 16.44 8.81 -2.26
C ASP A 50 15.63 7.54 -2.56
N ILE A 51 16.21 6.63 -3.33
CA ILE A 51 15.61 5.33 -3.68
C ILE A 51 15.29 4.52 -2.42
N TYR A 52 16.09 4.67 -1.36
CA TYR A 52 15.90 3.98 -0.09
C TYR A 52 14.64 4.46 0.66
N ASP A 53 14.34 5.76 0.64
CA ASP A 53 13.13 6.31 1.24
C ASP A 53 11.88 5.88 0.46
N ALA A 54 11.99 5.77 -0.87
CA ALA A 54 10.94 5.24 -1.71
C ALA A 54 10.64 3.76 -1.40
N ILE A 55 11.67 2.94 -1.20
CA ILE A 55 11.51 1.52 -0.82
C ILE A 55 10.87 1.41 0.57
N LEU A 56 11.37 2.16 1.55
CA LEU A 56 10.83 2.15 2.91
C LEU A 56 9.37 2.60 2.95
N GLY A 57 9.06 3.70 2.26
CA GLY A 57 7.69 4.21 2.11
C GLY A 57 6.77 3.19 1.45
N LEU A 58 7.22 2.49 0.40
CA LEU A 58 6.46 1.45 -0.29
C LEU A 58 6.24 0.22 0.60
N LEU A 59 7.21 -0.13 1.46
CA LEU A 59 7.09 -1.26 2.39
C LEU A 59 6.04 -0.96 3.48
N ILE A 60 6.06 0.25 4.05
CA ILE A 60 5.03 0.69 5.01
C ILE A 60 3.66 0.78 4.30
N ALA A 61 3.63 1.31 3.08
CA ALA A 61 2.41 1.42 2.29
C ALA A 61 1.81 0.05 1.90
N SER A 62 2.64 -0.94 1.60
CA SER A 62 2.17 -2.30 1.32
C SER A 62 1.65 -2.98 2.58
N THR A 63 2.33 -2.81 3.72
CA THR A 63 1.89 -3.34 5.03
C THR A 63 0.50 -2.81 5.42
N LYS A 64 0.24 -1.51 5.27
CA LYS A 64 -1.10 -0.95 5.54
C LYS A 64 -2.16 -1.48 4.57
N ALA A 65 -1.81 -1.66 3.29
CA ALA A 65 -2.72 -2.20 2.29
C ALA A 65 -3.10 -3.65 2.60
N THR A 66 -2.15 -4.47 3.06
CA THR A 66 -2.40 -5.84 3.51
C THR A 66 -3.28 -5.89 4.75
N LEU A 67 -3.07 -5.01 5.74
CA LEU A 67 -3.95 -4.88 6.91
C LEU A 67 -5.40 -4.56 6.50
N VAL A 68 -5.60 -3.66 5.53
CA VAL A 68 -6.93 -3.33 5.01
C VAL A 68 -7.55 -4.51 4.28
N ALA A 69 -6.80 -5.18 3.42
CA ALA A 69 -7.28 -6.34 2.67
C ALA A 69 -7.68 -7.50 3.60
N LEU A 70 -6.87 -7.80 4.61
CA LEU A 70 -7.14 -8.94 5.50
C LEU A 70 -8.28 -8.67 6.50
N ILE A 71 -8.38 -7.45 7.03
CA ILE A 71 -9.30 -7.14 8.14
C ILE A 71 -10.58 -6.44 7.66
N PHE A 72 -10.48 -5.39 6.84
CA PHE A 72 -11.65 -4.64 6.41
C PHE A 72 -12.36 -5.30 5.22
N MET A 73 -11.60 -5.88 4.29
CA MET A 73 -12.19 -6.65 3.18
C MET A 73 -12.51 -8.11 3.55
N HIS A 74 -12.35 -8.50 4.83
CA HIS A 74 -12.63 -9.84 5.36
C HIS A 74 -12.01 -11.00 4.58
N LEU A 75 -10.97 -10.76 3.76
CA LEU A 75 -10.38 -11.82 2.94
C LEU A 75 -9.99 -13.04 3.77
N ASN A 76 -9.55 -12.82 5.03
CA ASN A 76 -9.07 -13.87 5.92
C ASN A 76 -10.05 -15.06 6.12
N HIS A 77 -11.36 -14.85 5.97
CA HIS A 77 -12.38 -15.92 6.10
C HIS A 77 -13.09 -16.26 4.79
N GLU A 78 -12.61 -15.73 3.66
CA GLU A 78 -13.23 -15.94 2.35
C GLU A 78 -12.71 -17.18 1.62
N LYS A 79 -13.47 -17.60 0.59
CA LYS A 79 -13.11 -18.75 -0.24
C LYS A 79 -11.80 -18.52 -0.99
N LYS A 80 -11.01 -19.59 -1.17
CA LYS A 80 -9.72 -19.56 -1.91
C LYS A 80 -9.82 -18.92 -3.32
N ALA A 81 -10.98 -18.99 -3.97
CA ALA A 81 -11.22 -18.35 -5.27
C ALA A 81 -11.08 -16.81 -5.21
N VAL A 82 -11.50 -16.18 -4.11
CA VAL A 82 -11.42 -14.71 -3.93
C VAL A 82 -9.96 -14.25 -3.86
N TYR A 83 -9.11 -15.01 -3.19
CA TYR A 83 -7.66 -14.76 -3.15
C TYR A 83 -7.02 -14.84 -4.53
N TRP A 84 -7.45 -15.80 -5.36
CA TRP A 84 -6.94 -15.96 -6.72
C TRP A 84 -7.32 -14.75 -7.59
N ILE A 85 -8.58 -14.33 -7.55
CA ILE A 85 -9.08 -13.18 -8.31
C ILE A 85 -8.41 -11.87 -7.84
N PHE A 86 -8.25 -11.70 -6.53
CA PHE A 86 -7.57 -10.52 -5.98
C PHE A 86 -6.09 -10.49 -6.38
N GLY A 87 -5.40 -11.64 -6.30
CA GLY A 87 -4.02 -11.79 -6.73
C GLY A 87 -3.81 -11.54 -8.22
N SER A 88 -4.72 -12.04 -9.07
CA SER A 88 -4.65 -11.81 -10.52
C SER A 88 -4.85 -10.34 -10.87
N GLY A 89 -5.70 -9.61 -10.14
CA GLY A 89 -5.85 -8.16 -10.27
C GLY A 89 -4.55 -7.40 -9.96
N LEU A 90 -3.85 -7.78 -8.89
CA LEU A 90 -2.54 -7.21 -8.53
C LEU A 90 -1.49 -7.44 -9.62
N ILE A 91 -1.43 -8.66 -10.17
CA ILE A 91 -0.53 -9.00 -11.29
C ILE A 91 -0.87 -8.18 -12.52
N PHE A 92 -2.16 -8.03 -12.83
CA PHE A 92 -2.62 -7.24 -13.97
C PHE A 92 -2.20 -5.78 -13.86
N VAL A 93 -2.37 -5.15 -12.69
CA VAL A 93 -1.93 -3.76 -12.45
C VAL A 93 -0.41 -3.64 -12.59
N ALA A 94 0.37 -4.58 -12.05
CA ALA A 94 1.82 -4.58 -12.19
C ALA A 94 2.25 -4.71 -13.67
N TRP A 95 1.58 -5.57 -14.44
CA TRP A 95 1.85 -5.76 -15.85
C TRP A 95 1.49 -4.52 -16.68
N MET A 96 0.36 -3.88 -16.38
CA MET A 96 -0.04 -2.61 -17.01
C MET A 96 0.95 -1.49 -16.70
N GLY A 97 1.39 -1.36 -15.45
CA GLY A 97 2.41 -0.40 -15.05
C GLY A 97 3.75 -0.64 -15.77
N TYR A 98 4.15 -1.91 -15.92
CA TYR A 98 5.35 -2.29 -16.66
C TYR A 98 5.26 -1.91 -18.15
N LEU A 99 4.15 -2.25 -18.82
CA LEU A 99 3.94 -1.90 -20.23
C LEU A 99 3.91 -0.38 -20.44
N LEU A 100 3.29 0.37 -19.52
CA LEU A 100 3.29 1.83 -19.56
C LEU A 100 4.70 2.41 -19.41
N ALA A 101 5.51 1.87 -18.50
CA ALA A 101 6.91 2.28 -18.34
C ALA A 101 7.75 1.99 -19.59
N LEU A 102 7.51 0.85 -20.26
CA LEU A 102 8.15 0.54 -21.55
C LEU A 102 7.68 1.49 -22.66
N ALA A 103 6.38 1.80 -22.73
CA ALA A 103 5.84 2.75 -23.70
C ALA A 103 6.47 4.14 -23.53
N TYR A 104 6.62 4.62 -22.29
CA TYR A 104 7.25 5.90 -22.00
C TYR A 104 8.74 5.94 -22.39
N ARG A 105 9.45 4.82 -22.23
CA ARG A 105 10.87 4.71 -22.64
C ARG A 105 11.07 4.33 -24.11
N SER A 106 9.98 4.11 -24.86
CA SER A 106 10.10 3.67 -26.24
C SER A 106 10.71 4.80 -27.10
N PRO A 107 11.77 4.51 -27.88
CA PRO A 107 12.48 5.52 -28.67
C PRO A 107 11.78 5.87 -30.01
N ILE A 108 10.54 5.41 -30.21
CA ILE A 108 9.80 5.63 -31.46
C ILE A 108 9.16 7.02 -31.40
N HIS A 109 9.92 8.03 -31.86
CA HIS A 109 9.41 9.38 -32.12
C HIS A 109 8.88 9.44 -33.55
N ASP A 110 7.62 9.07 -33.74
CA ASP A 110 6.98 9.16 -35.05
C ASP A 110 6.47 10.59 -35.31
N HIS A 111 6.90 11.19 -36.41
CA HIS A 111 6.60 12.58 -36.79
C HIS A 111 5.12 12.82 -37.14
N LEU A 112 4.30 11.77 -37.21
CA LEU A 112 2.85 11.84 -37.43
C LEU A 112 2.03 12.01 -36.14
N PHE A 113 2.59 11.68 -34.96
CA PHE A 113 1.87 11.69 -33.68
C PHE A 113 2.28 12.80 -32.71
N TYR A 114 3.42 13.46 -32.95
CA TYR A 114 3.86 14.64 -32.22
C TYR A 114 4.01 15.82 -33.19
N LYS A 115 3.21 16.87 -32.98
CA LYS A 115 3.36 18.18 -33.63
C LYS A 115 4.02 19.15 -32.67
#